data_AF-Q1HGA4-F1
#
_entry.id   AF-Q1HGA4-F1
#
_cell.length_a   1.000
_cell.length_b   1.000
_cell.length_c   1.000
_cell.angle_alpha   90.00
_cell.angle_beta   90.00
_cell.angle_gamma   90.00
#
_symmetry.space_group_name_H-M   'P 1'
#
loop_
_entity.id
_entity.type
_entity.pdbx_description
1 polymer ?
#
loop_
_entity_poly.entity_id
_entity_poly.type
_entity_poly.pdbx_seq_one_letter_code
_entity_poly.pdbx_strand_id
1 'polypeptide(L)'
;GSCMIDRRMGIHGHPLEIQALFYSALRSSREMLVVNDGSKNLVRAINNRLSASSFHIREYYWVDMRKINEIYRYKTEEYSTEATNKFNIYPEQIPSWLMDWIPEEGGYLIGNLQPAHMDFRFFTLGNLWSVVSSLGTPKQNEAILNVIESKWDDLVGNMPLKICYPALESEDWRIITGSDPKNTPWSYHNGGSWPTLLWQVHLTSFAICMFC
;
A
#
# COMPACT_ATOMS: atom_id res chain seq x y z
N GLY A 1 -17.73 2.21 -2.86
CA GLY A 1 -16.31 2.05 -3.22
C GLY A 1 -16.00 0.58 -3.44
N SER A 2 -14.81 0.28 -3.96
CA SER A 2 -14.32 -1.09 -4.22
C SER A 2 -13.64 -1.74 -3.01
N CYS A 3 -13.32 -0.97 -1.97
CA CYS A 3 -12.64 -1.40 -0.74
C CYS A 3 -13.30 -0.80 0.53
N MET A 4 -12.65 -0.90 1.70
CA MET A 4 -13.14 -0.33 2.98
C MET A 4 -13.50 1.16 2.87
N ILE A 5 -12.74 1.91 2.06
CA ILE A 5 -13.03 3.31 1.73
C ILE A 5 -14.10 3.34 0.64
N ASP A 6 -15.36 3.55 1.04
CA ASP A 6 -16.49 3.47 0.14
C ASP A 6 -16.83 4.79 -0.59
N ARG A 7 -16.07 5.86 -0.31
CA ARG A 7 -16.25 7.23 -0.85
C ARG A 7 -15.05 7.71 -1.67
N ARG A 8 -15.21 8.85 -2.36
CA ARG A 8 -14.18 9.44 -3.23
C ARG A 8 -12.99 9.93 -2.38
N MET A 9 -11.85 9.26 -2.50
CA MET A 9 -10.62 9.54 -1.73
C MET A 9 -9.33 9.46 -2.57
N GLY A 10 -9.44 9.53 -3.89
CA GLY A 10 -8.28 9.42 -4.80
C GLY A 10 -7.75 8.00 -5.00
N ILE A 11 -8.46 6.98 -4.50
CA ILE A 11 -8.05 5.57 -4.53
C ILE A 11 -8.52 4.78 -5.77
N HIS A 12 -8.74 5.46 -6.89
CA HIS A 12 -9.09 4.80 -8.16
C HIS A 12 -7.84 4.17 -8.79
N GLY A 13 -8.00 3.23 -9.74
CA GLY A 13 -6.86 2.55 -10.35
C GLY A 13 -6.44 1.32 -9.56
N HIS A 14 -5.24 1.34 -8.94
CA HIS A 14 -4.63 0.16 -8.31
C HIS A 14 -4.33 0.38 -6.82
N PRO A 15 -5.33 0.64 -5.97
CA PRO A 15 -5.08 0.88 -4.55
C PRO A 15 -4.50 -0.37 -3.88
N LEU A 16 -3.48 -0.18 -3.03
CA LEU A 16 -2.75 -1.24 -2.35
C LEU A 16 -3.67 -2.21 -1.59
N GLU A 17 -4.70 -1.68 -0.94
CA GLU A 17 -5.68 -2.48 -0.20
C GLU A 17 -6.29 -3.59 -1.07
N ILE A 18 -6.70 -3.24 -2.30
CA ILE A 18 -7.25 -4.23 -3.23
C ILE A 18 -6.17 -5.20 -3.69
N GLN A 19 -4.96 -4.73 -3.96
CA GLN A 19 -3.87 -5.60 -4.41
C GLN A 19 -3.47 -6.62 -3.33
N ALA A 20 -3.37 -6.19 -2.07
CA ALA A 20 -3.04 -7.05 -0.94
C ALA A 20 -4.14 -8.08 -0.66
N LEU A 21 -5.40 -7.65 -0.64
CA LEU A 21 -6.54 -8.56 -0.45
C LEU A 21 -6.69 -9.54 -1.63
N PHE A 22 -6.49 -9.07 -2.86
CA PHE A 22 -6.51 -9.93 -4.05
C PHE A 22 -5.40 -10.98 -4.00
N TYR A 23 -4.19 -10.60 -3.62
CA TYR A 23 -3.08 -11.53 -3.44
C TYR A 23 -3.38 -12.57 -2.36
N SER A 24 -3.91 -12.14 -1.21
CA SER A 24 -4.33 -13.04 -0.13
C SER A 24 -5.40 -14.03 -0.61
N ALA A 25 -6.44 -13.55 -1.31
CA ALA A 25 -7.50 -14.38 -1.86
C ALA A 25 -6.98 -15.40 -2.89
N LEU A 26 -6.03 -15.02 -3.74
CA LEU A 26 -5.39 -15.94 -4.69
C LEU A 26 -4.59 -17.04 -3.97
N ARG A 27 -3.86 -16.69 -2.91
CA ARG A 27 -3.13 -17.67 -2.08
C ARG A 27 -4.12 -18.65 -1.43
N SER A 28 -5.15 -18.15 -0.76
CA SER A 28 -6.17 -18.99 -0.13
C SER A 28 -6.88 -19.88 -1.15
N SER A 29 -7.23 -19.34 -2.31
CA SER A 29 -7.88 -20.10 -3.39
C SER A 29 -7.00 -21.24 -3.87
N ARG A 30 -5.68 -21.02 -4.01
CA ARG A 30 -4.74 -22.07 -4.41
C ARG A 30 -4.74 -23.26 -3.45
N GLU A 31 -4.83 -23.00 -2.13
CA GLU A 31 -4.84 -24.06 -1.11
C GLU A 31 -6.17 -24.83 -1.07
N MET A 32 -7.29 -24.18 -1.42
CA MET A 32 -8.63 -24.79 -1.40
C MET A 32 -9.00 -25.52 -2.69
N LEU A 33 -8.33 -25.24 -3.82
CA LEU A 33 -8.69 -25.79 -5.11
C LEU A 33 -8.27 -27.27 -5.23
N VAL A 34 -9.25 -28.13 -5.49
CA VAL A 34 -8.99 -29.53 -5.84
C VAL A 34 -8.40 -29.61 -7.24
N VAL A 35 -7.22 -30.22 -7.36
CA VAL A 35 -6.51 -30.37 -8.63
C VAL A 35 -7.09 -31.52 -9.43
N ASN A 36 -7.74 -31.21 -10.54
CA ASN A 36 -8.26 -32.17 -11.53
C ASN A 36 -8.05 -31.59 -12.95
N ASP A 37 -8.39 -32.36 -13.99
CA ASP A 37 -8.15 -31.94 -15.37
C ASP A 37 -8.85 -30.63 -15.76
N GLY A 38 -9.99 -30.32 -15.14
CA GLY A 38 -10.71 -29.06 -15.34
C GLY A 38 -10.07 -27.85 -14.62
N SER A 39 -9.43 -28.06 -13.48
CA SER A 39 -8.85 -26.97 -12.64
C SER A 39 -7.37 -26.68 -12.92
N LYS A 40 -6.66 -27.55 -13.65
CA LYS A 40 -5.23 -27.37 -13.99
C LYS A 40 -4.90 -25.99 -14.59
N ASN A 41 -5.72 -25.52 -15.53
CA ASN A 41 -5.53 -24.20 -16.14
C ASN A 41 -5.75 -23.06 -15.15
N LEU A 42 -6.72 -23.19 -14.25
CA LEU A 42 -7.00 -22.20 -13.21
C LEU A 42 -5.84 -22.13 -12.20
N VAL A 43 -5.34 -23.27 -11.74
CA VAL A 43 -4.18 -23.33 -10.82
C VAL A 43 -2.94 -22.70 -11.47
N ARG A 44 -2.69 -22.96 -12.75
CA ARG A 44 -1.61 -22.31 -13.50
C ARG A 44 -1.78 -20.80 -13.57
N ALA A 45 -3.00 -20.31 -13.86
CA ALA A 45 -3.30 -18.89 -13.91
C ALA A 45 -3.09 -18.21 -12.54
N ILE A 46 -3.53 -18.86 -11.45
CA ILE A 46 -3.32 -18.37 -10.07
C ILE A 46 -1.83 -18.27 -9.77
N ASN A 47 -1.04 -19.32 -10.04
CA ASN A 47 0.40 -19.30 -9.77
C ASN A 47 1.14 -18.21 -10.58
N ASN A 48 0.81 -18.07 -11.86
CA ASN A 48 1.38 -17.02 -12.70
C ASN A 48 1.04 -15.62 -12.17
N ARG A 49 -0.21 -15.41 -11.76
CA ARG A 49 -0.64 -14.12 -11.19
C ARG A 49 0.01 -13.86 -9.84
N LEU A 50 0.11 -14.85 -8.95
CA LEU A 50 0.80 -14.71 -7.66
C LEU A 50 2.26 -14.28 -7.84
N SER A 51 2.98 -14.88 -8.80
CA SER A 51 4.36 -14.50 -9.11
C SER A 51 4.47 -13.07 -9.67
N ALA A 52 3.63 -12.73 -10.65
CA ALA A 52 3.64 -11.39 -11.24
C ALA A 52 3.23 -10.29 -10.24
N SER A 53 2.20 -10.53 -9.43
CA SER A 53 1.72 -9.59 -8.42
C SER A 53 2.73 -9.39 -7.30
N SER A 54 3.39 -10.45 -6.81
CA SER A 54 4.40 -10.29 -5.76
C SER A 54 5.60 -9.48 -6.26
N PHE A 55 6.11 -9.76 -7.47
CA PHE A 55 7.17 -8.96 -8.07
C PHE A 55 6.75 -7.50 -8.22
N HIS A 56 5.57 -7.25 -8.80
CA HIS A 56 5.09 -5.91 -9.07
C HIS A 56 4.93 -5.07 -7.80
N ILE A 57 4.31 -5.62 -6.75
CA ILE A 57 4.11 -4.90 -5.48
C ILE A 57 5.44 -4.67 -4.77
N ARG A 58 6.31 -5.70 -4.69
CA ARG A 58 7.60 -5.57 -3.98
C ARG A 58 8.53 -4.56 -4.62
N GLU A 59 8.52 -4.45 -5.95
CA GLU A 59 9.42 -3.57 -6.68
C GLU A 59 8.87 -2.15 -6.80
N TYR A 60 7.59 -2.02 -7.20
CA TYR A 60 7.05 -0.73 -7.64
C TYR A 60 6.18 -0.02 -6.61
N TYR A 61 5.67 -0.72 -5.59
CA TYR A 61 4.92 -0.09 -4.51
C TYR A 61 5.80 0.20 -3.29
N TRP A 62 6.96 -0.43 -3.19
CA TRP A 62 7.84 -0.23 -2.04
C TRP A 62 8.42 1.18 -2.02
N VAL A 63 8.41 1.81 -0.86
CA VAL A 63 9.09 3.08 -0.61
C VAL A 63 9.88 3.01 0.69
N ASP A 64 11.15 3.39 0.61
CA ASP A 64 12.06 3.64 1.72
C ASP A 64 12.94 4.84 1.35
N MET A 65 13.79 5.32 2.27
CA MET A 65 14.66 6.47 2.01
C MET A 65 15.52 6.29 0.74
N ARG A 66 15.95 5.06 0.42
CA ARG A 66 16.76 4.80 -0.78
C ARG A 66 15.92 4.90 -2.03
N LYS A 67 14.71 4.33 -2.04
CA LYS A 67 13.80 4.38 -3.17
C LYS A 67 13.28 5.79 -3.41
N ILE A 68 13.01 6.60 -2.39
CA ILE A 68 12.64 8.01 -2.58
C ILE A 68 13.78 8.77 -3.27
N ASN A 69 15.02 8.56 -2.82
CA ASN A 69 16.21 9.14 -3.45
C ASN A 69 16.43 8.66 -4.90
N GLU A 70 15.97 7.46 -5.25
CA GLU A 70 15.97 6.95 -6.62
C GLU A 70 14.92 7.68 -7.47
N ILE A 71 13.68 7.77 -6.97
CA ILE A 71 12.56 8.46 -7.65
C ILE A 71 12.89 9.94 -7.86
N TYR A 72 13.54 10.59 -6.90
CA TYR A 72 13.97 11.99 -7.02
C TYR A 72 14.94 12.23 -8.19
N ARG A 73 15.62 11.18 -8.68
CA ARG A 73 16.56 11.22 -9.80
C ARG A 73 15.99 10.65 -11.10
N TYR A 74 14.70 10.33 -11.13
CA TYR A 74 14.06 9.83 -12.34
C TYR A 74 14.16 10.84 -13.47
N LYS A 75 14.47 10.32 -14.66
CA LYS A 75 14.26 11.04 -15.90
C LYS A 75 12.83 10.75 -16.37
N THR A 76 12.20 11.77 -16.92
CA THR A 76 10.85 11.68 -17.50
C THR A 76 10.94 11.38 -18.99
N GLU A 77 9.82 10.95 -19.57
CA GLU A 77 9.70 10.63 -21.00
C GLU A 77 10.67 9.54 -21.49
N GLU A 78 11.01 8.58 -20.62
CA GLU A 78 11.80 7.41 -20.99
C GLU A 78 10.96 6.44 -21.82
N TYR A 79 11.31 6.25 -23.09
CA TYR A 79 10.67 5.29 -23.99
C TYR A 79 11.60 4.12 -24.31
N SER A 80 11.67 3.15 -23.39
CA SER A 80 12.50 1.94 -23.52
C SER A 80 11.97 0.81 -22.64
N THR A 81 12.21 -0.45 -23.02
CA THR A 81 11.98 -1.61 -22.13
C THR A 81 12.94 -1.62 -20.93
N GLU A 82 14.09 -0.97 -21.07
CA GLU A 82 15.12 -0.80 -20.04
C GLU A 82 14.96 0.51 -19.25
N ALA A 83 13.80 1.19 -19.39
CA ALA A 83 13.52 2.41 -18.64
C ALA A 83 13.52 2.14 -17.13
N THR A 84 14.17 3.04 -16.38
CA THR A 84 14.13 3.00 -14.92
C THR A 84 12.78 3.54 -14.44
N ASN A 85 12.31 4.63 -15.05
CA ASN A 85 11.03 5.25 -14.73
C ASN A 85 9.89 4.63 -15.56
N LYS A 86 9.54 3.37 -15.27
CA LYS A 86 8.56 2.60 -16.05
C LYS A 86 7.15 3.20 -16.09
N PHE A 87 6.81 4.05 -15.12
CA PHE A 87 5.48 4.66 -15.02
C PHE A 87 5.49 6.15 -15.37
N ASN A 88 6.60 6.70 -15.87
CA ASN A 88 6.74 8.13 -16.15
C ASN A 88 6.34 9.02 -14.96
N ILE A 89 6.81 8.65 -13.76
CA ILE A 89 6.58 9.43 -12.53
C ILE A 89 7.42 10.69 -12.57
N TYR A 90 6.77 11.82 -12.33
CA TYR A 90 7.42 13.12 -12.16
C TYR A 90 7.93 13.23 -10.71
N PRO A 91 9.23 13.50 -10.49
CA PRO A 91 9.80 13.63 -9.14
C PRO A 91 9.07 14.63 -8.24
N GLU A 92 8.45 15.66 -8.84
CA GLU A 92 7.66 16.69 -8.17
C GLU A 92 6.41 16.14 -7.46
N GLN A 93 6.01 14.89 -7.74
CA GLN A 93 4.93 14.23 -7.03
C GLN A 93 5.32 13.72 -5.63
N ILE A 94 6.62 13.65 -5.32
CA ILE A 94 7.08 13.30 -3.97
C ILE A 94 6.62 14.43 -3.04
N PRO A 95 5.73 14.17 -2.08
CA PRO A 95 5.21 15.24 -1.24
C PRO A 95 6.27 15.64 -0.21
N SER A 96 6.29 16.93 0.13
CA SER A 96 7.29 17.51 1.03
C SER A 96 7.35 16.83 2.41
N TRP A 97 6.23 16.33 2.92
CA TRP A 97 6.16 15.65 4.21
C TRP A 97 6.88 14.29 4.23
N LEU A 98 7.04 13.61 3.08
CA LEU A 98 7.47 12.21 3.06
C LEU A 98 8.92 12.01 3.53
N MET A 99 9.83 12.90 3.09
CA MET A 99 11.25 12.81 3.44
C MET A 99 11.49 12.96 4.93
N ASP A 100 10.75 13.86 5.59
CA ASP A 100 10.86 14.09 7.03
C ASP A 100 10.09 13.01 7.84
N TRP A 101 9.06 12.42 7.22
CA TRP A 101 8.19 11.46 7.88
C TRP A 101 8.74 10.03 7.85
N ILE A 102 9.47 9.60 6.82
CA ILE A 102 9.94 8.21 6.74
C ILE A 102 11.14 7.96 7.68
N PRO A 103 11.12 6.92 8.54
CA PRO A 103 12.25 6.60 9.42
C PRO A 103 13.41 5.96 8.65
N GLU A 104 14.64 6.08 9.18
CA GLU A 104 15.86 5.56 8.52
C GLU A 104 15.84 4.04 8.30
N GLU A 105 15.33 3.29 9.28
CA GLU A 105 15.22 1.82 9.24
C GLU A 105 13.79 1.34 8.92
N GLY A 106 13.00 2.15 8.21
CA GLY A 106 11.66 1.76 7.80
C GLY A 106 11.36 1.98 6.32
N GLY A 107 10.18 1.53 5.95
CA GLY A 107 9.63 1.63 4.60
C GLY A 107 8.24 1.00 4.56
N TYR A 108 7.47 1.31 3.54
CA TYR A 108 6.12 0.80 3.40
C TYR A 108 5.73 0.64 1.94
N LEU A 109 4.57 0.04 1.71
CA LEU A 109 3.94 -0.01 0.39
C LEU A 109 3.04 1.21 0.21
N ILE A 110 3.30 2.01 -0.82
CA ILE A 110 2.51 3.20 -1.18
C ILE A 110 1.04 2.86 -1.42
N GLY A 111 0.17 3.88 -1.33
CA GLY A 111 -1.27 3.71 -1.46
C GLY A 111 -1.74 3.30 -2.84
N ASN A 112 -1.06 3.75 -3.90
CA ASN A 112 -1.52 3.55 -5.28
C ASN A 112 -0.40 3.79 -6.30
N LEU A 113 -0.49 3.10 -7.44
CA LEU A 113 0.40 3.29 -8.57
C LEU A 113 -0.37 3.26 -9.90
N GLN A 114 -0.18 4.29 -10.70
CA GLN A 114 -0.81 4.47 -11.99
C GLN A 114 0.18 5.08 -13.00
N PRO A 115 -0.10 5.03 -14.32
CA PRO A 115 0.68 5.78 -15.29
C PRO A 115 0.73 7.26 -14.91
N ALA A 116 1.95 7.80 -14.80
CA ALA A 116 2.26 9.16 -14.39
C ALA A 116 1.70 9.58 -13.02
N HIS A 117 1.35 8.65 -12.13
CA HIS A 117 0.82 9.00 -10.82
C HIS A 117 1.18 7.99 -9.72
N MET A 118 1.71 8.51 -8.62
CA MET A 118 2.06 7.75 -7.42
C MET A 118 1.41 8.37 -6.18
N ASP A 119 0.63 7.58 -5.43
CA ASP A 119 0.01 8.04 -4.19
C ASP A 119 0.85 7.56 -3.00
N PHE A 120 1.66 8.46 -2.47
CA PHE A 120 2.57 8.18 -1.37
C PHE A 120 1.89 8.02 -0.01
N ARG A 121 0.57 8.23 0.14
CA ARG A 121 -0.08 8.07 1.44
C ARG A 121 0.09 6.65 1.97
N PHE A 122 0.34 6.54 3.28
CA PHE A 122 0.35 5.28 3.99
C PHE A 122 -1.08 4.79 4.17
N PHE A 123 -1.42 3.59 3.68
CA PHE A 123 -2.71 2.95 3.94
C PHE A 123 -2.52 1.75 4.85
N THR A 124 -3.13 1.81 6.04
CA THR A 124 -2.90 0.85 7.12
C THR A 124 -3.35 -0.55 6.73
N LEU A 125 -4.58 -0.70 6.22
CA LEU A 125 -5.11 -2.02 5.90
C LEU A 125 -4.28 -2.74 4.81
N GLY A 126 -3.87 -2.01 3.77
CA GLY A 126 -3.03 -2.56 2.71
C GLY A 126 -1.68 -3.06 3.19
N ASN A 127 -0.99 -2.27 4.02
CA ASN A 127 0.31 -2.64 4.59
C ASN A 127 0.21 -3.79 5.60
N LEU A 128 -0.82 -3.83 6.45
CA LEU A 128 -1.01 -4.94 7.37
C LEU A 128 -1.30 -6.26 6.63
N TRP A 129 -2.18 -6.22 5.62
CA TRP A 129 -2.47 -7.40 4.82
C TRP A 129 -1.32 -7.85 3.93
N SER A 130 -0.43 -6.94 3.49
CA SER A 130 0.78 -7.36 2.77
C SER A 130 1.73 -8.16 3.65
N VAL A 131 1.81 -7.84 4.95
CA VAL A 131 2.58 -8.63 5.91
C VAL A 131 1.90 -9.97 6.20
N VAL A 132 0.61 -9.94 6.57
CA VAL A 132 -0.16 -11.15 6.91
C VAL A 132 -0.17 -12.17 5.76
N SER A 133 -0.30 -11.69 4.52
CA SER A 133 -0.34 -12.55 3.33
C SER A 133 1.05 -12.89 2.78
N SER A 134 2.14 -12.54 3.48
CA SER A 134 3.53 -12.71 3.00
C SER A 134 3.78 -12.14 1.59
N LEU A 135 3.06 -11.08 1.24
CA LEU A 135 3.23 -10.37 -0.02
C LEU A 135 4.55 -9.61 -0.01
N GLY A 136 4.90 -8.94 1.08
CA GLY A 136 6.22 -8.34 1.27
C GLY A 136 7.31 -9.40 1.52
N THR A 137 8.57 -9.02 1.28
CA THR A 137 9.73 -9.81 1.75
C THR A 137 9.88 -9.68 3.27
N PRO A 138 10.60 -10.59 3.97
CA PRO A 138 10.80 -10.47 5.42
C PRO A 138 11.35 -9.10 5.85
N LYS A 139 12.34 -8.58 5.11
CA LYS A 139 12.90 -7.24 5.34
C LYS A 139 11.86 -6.12 5.16
N GLN A 140 11.00 -6.22 4.15
CA GLN A 140 9.94 -5.23 3.94
C GLN A 140 8.89 -5.29 5.05
N ASN A 141 8.56 -6.50 5.52
CA ASN A 141 7.59 -6.69 6.60
C ASN A 141 8.10 -6.09 7.92
N GLU A 142 9.38 -6.33 8.25
CA GLU A 142 10.05 -5.71 9.40
C GLU A 142 10.08 -4.18 9.26
N ALA A 143 10.48 -3.65 8.09
CA ALA A 143 10.51 -2.23 7.85
C ALA A 143 9.12 -1.55 7.92
N ILE A 144 8.03 -2.24 7.53
CA ILE A 144 6.64 -1.76 7.71
C ILE A 144 6.32 -1.63 9.19
N LEU A 145 6.69 -2.62 10.01
CA LEU A 145 6.50 -2.54 11.45
C LEU A 145 7.33 -1.41 12.07
N ASN A 146 8.58 -1.24 11.64
CA ASN A 146 9.43 -0.15 12.11
C ASN A 146 8.82 1.22 11.81
N VAL A 147 8.10 1.39 10.68
CA VAL A 147 7.31 2.60 10.41
C VAL A 147 6.18 2.77 11.42
N ILE A 148 5.41 1.72 11.70
CA ILE A 148 4.30 1.77 12.67
C ILE A 148 4.81 2.12 14.07
N GLU A 149 5.93 1.53 14.49
CA GLU A 149 6.54 1.79 15.79
C GLU A 149 7.17 3.19 15.86
N SER A 150 7.95 3.59 14.86
CA SER A 150 8.63 4.90 14.84
C SER A 150 7.66 6.07 14.66
N LYS A 151 6.50 5.83 14.04
CA LYS A 151 5.46 6.83 13.77
C LYS A 151 4.18 6.51 14.53
N TRP A 152 4.33 5.97 15.73
CA TRP A 152 3.22 5.57 16.59
C TRP A 152 2.25 6.73 16.88
N ASP A 153 2.78 7.92 17.19
CA ASP A 153 1.95 9.09 17.48
C ASP A 153 1.09 9.53 16.28
N ASP A 154 1.63 9.37 15.07
CA ASP A 154 0.94 9.71 13.83
C ASP A 154 -0.05 8.61 13.42
N LEU A 155 0.31 7.34 13.51
CA LEU A 155 -0.49 6.23 12.96
C LEU A 155 -1.49 5.65 13.97
N VAL A 156 -1.19 5.74 15.27
CA VAL A 156 -2.02 5.27 16.38
C VAL A 156 -2.52 6.44 17.21
N GLY A 157 -1.61 7.32 17.66
CA GLY A 157 -1.92 8.42 18.57
C GLY A 157 -2.72 7.94 19.79
N ASN A 158 -3.78 8.67 20.15
CA ASN A 158 -4.66 8.31 21.26
C ASN A 158 -5.75 7.28 20.90
N MET A 159 -5.91 6.93 19.62
CA MET A 159 -6.95 6.01 19.17
C MET A 159 -6.45 5.15 18.00
N PRO A 160 -6.17 3.85 18.21
CA PRO A 160 -5.76 2.95 17.15
C PRO A 160 -6.90 2.71 16.14
N LEU A 161 -6.66 2.60 14.84
CA LEU A 161 -5.51 3.08 14.05
C LEU A 161 -6.01 4.03 12.98
N LYS A 162 -5.18 4.97 12.52
CA LYS A 162 -5.51 5.76 11.34
C LYS A 162 -5.72 4.85 10.14
N ILE A 163 -6.75 5.12 9.35
CA ILE A 163 -7.02 4.38 8.11
C ILE A 163 -5.98 4.69 7.01
N CYS A 164 -5.57 5.95 6.92
CA CYS A 164 -4.47 6.41 6.07
C CYS A 164 -3.72 7.57 6.71
N TYR A 165 -2.53 7.87 6.22
CA TYR A 165 -1.75 9.03 6.64
C TYR A 165 -0.95 9.63 5.46
N PRO A 166 -0.82 10.97 5.35
CA PRO A 166 -1.58 11.98 6.09
C PRO A 166 -3.01 12.15 5.56
N ALA A 167 -3.78 13.05 6.16
CA ALA A 167 -5.05 13.51 5.60
C ALA A 167 -4.80 14.47 4.42
N LEU A 168 -5.72 14.47 3.46
CA LEU A 168 -5.83 15.49 2.43
C LEU A 168 -6.40 16.76 3.05
N GLU A 169 -5.77 17.90 2.78
CA GLU A 169 -6.16 19.21 3.31
C GLU A 169 -6.37 20.22 2.19
N SER A 170 -7.02 21.34 2.51
CA SER A 170 -7.16 22.51 1.63
C SER A 170 -7.58 22.15 0.19
N GLU A 171 -6.74 22.44 -0.80
CA GLU A 171 -7.07 22.26 -2.21
C GLU A 171 -7.07 20.78 -2.62
N ASP A 172 -6.18 19.97 -2.05
CA ASP A 172 -6.17 18.52 -2.27
C ASP A 172 -7.47 17.89 -1.78
N TRP A 173 -7.96 18.30 -0.62
CA TRP A 173 -9.26 17.86 -0.12
C TRP A 173 -10.38 18.23 -1.10
N ARG A 174 -10.42 19.48 -1.58
CA ARG A 174 -11.46 19.94 -2.53
C ARG A 174 -11.41 19.15 -3.84
N ILE A 175 -10.24 18.99 -4.43
CA ILE A 175 -10.04 18.37 -5.75
C ILE A 175 -10.24 16.85 -5.68
N ILE A 176 -9.57 16.18 -4.74
CA ILE A 176 -9.52 14.72 -4.70
C ILE A 176 -10.84 14.17 -4.17
N THR A 177 -11.37 14.73 -3.09
CA THR A 177 -12.63 14.23 -2.48
C THR A 177 -13.88 14.81 -3.15
N GLY A 178 -13.75 15.92 -3.90
CA GLY A 178 -14.89 16.67 -4.40
C GLY A 178 -15.57 17.50 -3.32
N SER A 179 -14.80 18.02 -2.37
CA SER A 179 -15.29 18.73 -1.17
C SER A 179 -16.28 17.89 -0.34
N ASP A 180 -15.99 16.61 -0.15
CA ASP A 180 -16.87 15.69 0.57
C ASP A 180 -16.93 16.04 2.07
N PRO A 181 -18.09 16.50 2.59
CA PRO A 181 -18.20 16.97 3.97
C PRO A 181 -18.05 15.86 5.01
N LYS A 182 -18.14 14.58 4.61
CA LYS A 182 -17.90 13.45 5.53
C LYS A 182 -16.40 13.15 5.70
N ASN A 183 -15.59 13.52 4.71
CA ASN A 183 -14.15 13.26 4.65
C ASN A 183 -13.34 14.55 4.83
N THR A 184 -13.76 15.43 5.74
CA THR A 184 -12.93 16.58 6.17
C THR A 184 -11.56 16.10 6.65
N PRO A 185 -10.53 16.98 6.68
CA PRO A 185 -9.21 16.61 7.21
C PRO A 185 -9.31 15.88 8.55
N TRP A 186 -8.60 14.75 8.65
CA TRP A 186 -8.54 13.88 9.84
C TRP A 186 -9.87 13.25 10.26
N SER A 187 -10.84 13.14 9.35
CA SER A 187 -12.16 12.58 9.60
C SER A 187 -12.49 11.41 8.67
N TYR A 188 -13.24 10.43 9.21
CA TYR A 188 -13.75 9.27 8.48
C TYR A 188 -12.64 8.59 7.66
N HIS A 189 -12.73 8.52 6.32
CA HIS A 189 -11.69 7.90 5.50
C HIS A 189 -10.44 8.76 5.31
N ASN A 190 -10.53 10.07 5.57
CA ASN A 190 -9.46 11.02 5.34
C ASN A 190 -8.57 11.18 6.59
N GLY A 191 -7.87 10.13 6.96
CA GLY A 191 -6.95 10.14 8.12
C GLY A 191 -7.63 9.98 9.49
N GLY A 192 -8.90 9.59 9.53
CA GLY A 192 -9.59 9.24 10.77
C GLY A 192 -9.08 7.93 11.39
N SER A 193 -9.29 7.76 12.69
CA SER A 193 -8.96 6.53 13.43
C SER A 193 -10.11 5.54 13.43
N TRP A 194 -9.82 4.28 13.10
CA TRP A 194 -10.77 3.18 12.95
C TRP A 194 -10.40 2.02 13.89
N PRO A 195 -11.08 1.87 15.04
CA PRO A 195 -10.82 0.78 16.00
C PRO A 195 -10.95 -0.63 15.41
N THR A 196 -11.74 -0.78 14.34
CA THR A 196 -11.86 -2.06 13.62
C THR A 196 -10.56 -2.55 12.98
N LEU A 197 -9.52 -1.71 12.87
CA LEU A 197 -8.20 -2.10 12.35
C LEU A 197 -7.32 -2.81 13.39
N LEU A 198 -7.74 -2.83 14.66
CA LEU A 198 -6.94 -3.36 15.77
C LEU A 198 -6.68 -4.86 15.63
N TRP A 199 -7.64 -5.64 15.13
CA TRP A 199 -7.47 -7.09 14.99
C TRP A 199 -6.48 -7.44 13.89
N GLN A 200 -6.39 -6.63 12.83
CA GLN A 200 -5.41 -6.80 11.75
C GLN A 200 -4.01 -6.52 12.29
N VAL A 201 -3.82 -5.50 13.13
CA VAL A 201 -2.52 -5.25 13.78
C VAL A 201 -2.11 -6.43 14.64
N HIS A 202 -3.03 -6.94 15.47
CA HIS A 202 -2.77 -8.11 16.30
C HIS A 202 -2.37 -9.33 15.45
N LEU A 203 -3.09 -9.57 14.35
CA LEU A 203 -2.77 -10.64 13.40
C LEU A 203 -1.39 -10.45 12.75
N THR A 204 -1.05 -9.23 12.34
CA THR A 204 0.24 -8.89 11.74
C THR A 204 1.40 -9.18 12.70
N SER A 205 1.26 -8.84 13.99
CA SER A 205 2.28 -9.13 15.00
C SER A 205 2.56 -10.63 15.14
N PHE A 206 1.54 -11.49 15.07
CA PHE A 206 1.73 -12.95 15.10
C PHE A 206 2.27 -13.53 13.80
N ALA A 207 1.86 -12.98 12.65
CA ALA A 207 2.29 -13.47 11.34
C ALA A 207 3.82 -13.43 11.21
N ILE A 208 4.47 -12.43 11.79
CA ILE A 208 5.94 -12.31 11.80
C ILE A 208 6.57 -13.39 12.68
N CYS A 209 6.05 -13.65 13.89
CA CYS A 209 6.58 -14.70 14.76
C CYS A 209 6.50 -16.12 14.16
N MET A 210 5.61 -16.36 13.19
CA MET A 210 5.44 -17.69 12.59
C MET A 210 6.09 -17.86 11.22
N PHE A 211 6.29 -16.78 10.45
CA PHE A 211 6.65 -16.85 9.03
C PHE A 211 7.85 -15.98 8.61
N CYS A 212 8.41 -15.15 9.49
CA CYS A 212 9.66 -14.42 9.27
C CYS A 212 10.74 -14.96 10.22
#